data_AF-A0A9X1GG38-F1
#
_entry.id   AF-A0A9X1GG38-F1
#
_cell.length_a   1.000
_cell.length_b   1.000
_cell.length_c   1.000
_cell.angle_alpha   90.00
_cell.angle_beta   90.00
_cell.angle_gamma   90.00
#
_symmetry.space_group_name_H-M   'P 1'
#
loop_
_entity.id
_entity.type
_entity.pdbx_description
1 polymer ?
#
loop_
_entity_poly.entity_id
_entity_poly.type
_entity_poly.pdbx_seq_one_letter_code
_entity_poly.pdbx_strand_id
1 'polypeptide(L)' 'MVKGKARADTNIALIKYWGKKTEAHILPMNNSLSITLDAFYTETEG' A
#
# COMPACT_ATOMS: atom_id res chain seq x y z
N MET A 1 23.83 6.73 17.18
CA MET A 1 23.03 6.16 16.07
C MET A 1 21.67 6.83 16.08
N VAL A 2 21.23 7.40 14.96
CA VAL A 2 19.86 7.90 14.82
C VAL A 2 18.97 6.71 14.53
N LYS A 3 17.95 6.49 15.36
CA LYS A 3 16.90 5.51 15.07
C LYS A 3 15.84 6.14 14.19
N GLY A 4 15.44 5.44 13.13
CA GLY A 4 14.33 5.86 12.27
C GLY A 4 13.00 5.37 12.84
N LYS A 5 11.96 6.19 12.74
CA LYS A 5 10.57 5.79 13.00
C LYS A 5 9.70 6.25 11.83
N ALA A 6 8.85 5.36 11.32
CA ALA A 6 7.92 5.66 10.25
C ALA A 6 6.54 5.04 10.55
N ARG A 7 5.49 5.70 10.07
CA ARG A 7 4.10 5.24 10.12
C ARG A 7 3.54 5.19 8.70
N ALA A 8 2.81 4.12 8.38
CA ALA A 8 2.12 3.95 7.11
C ALA A 8 0.65 3.54 7.33
N ASP A 9 -0.27 4.26 6.70
CA ASP A 9 -1.72 4.04 6.82
C ASP A 9 -2.22 2.95 5.86
N THR A 10 -3.28 2.25 6.27
CA THR A 10 -3.96 1.23 5.47
C THR A 10 -4.87 1.88 4.44
N ASN A 11 -5.05 1.26 3.28
CA ASN A 11 -6.04 1.70 2.28
C ASN A 11 -7.02 0.59 1.90
N ILE A 12 -8.25 0.98 1.50
CA ILE A 12 -9.27 0.08 0.96
C ILE A 12 -9.57 0.45 -0.50
N ALA A 13 -9.43 -0.52 -1.40
CA ALA A 13 -9.72 -0.33 -2.82
C ALA A 13 -11.23 -0.22 -3.11
N LEU A 14 -11.63 0.92 -3.67
CA LEU A 14 -12.95 1.15 -4.25
C LEU A 14 -13.03 0.58 -5.67
N ILE A 15 -12.01 0.83 -6.49
CA ILE A 15 -11.77 0.11 -7.75
C ILE A 15 -10.64 -0.89 -7.51
N LYS A 16 -10.90 -2.17 -7.75
CA LYS A 16 -10.01 -3.25 -7.35
C LYS A 16 -8.76 -3.31 -8.23
N TYR A 17 -7.61 -3.48 -7.57
CA TYR A 17 -6.41 -4.03 -8.19
C TYR A 17 -6.58 -5.56 -8.24
N TRP A 18 -6.69 -6.14 -9.44
CA TRP A 18 -6.82 -7.58 -9.59
C TRP A 18 -6.16 -8.07 -10.89
N GLY A 19 -5.27 -9.05 -10.76
CA GLY A 19 -4.48 -9.58 -11.87
C GLY A 19 -3.19 -8.79 -12.14
N LYS A 20 -2.15 -9.50 -12.55
CA LYS A 20 -0.83 -8.94 -12.90
C LYS A 20 -0.60 -9.12 -14.39
N LYS A 21 -0.30 -8.03 -15.10
CA LYS A 21 0.16 -8.06 -16.50
C LYS A 21 1.57 -8.62 -16.60
N THR A 22 2.43 -8.30 -15.61
CA THR A 22 3.79 -8.83 -15.53
C THR A 22 4.13 -9.13 -14.08
N GLU A 23 4.39 -10.40 -13.77
CA GLU A 23 4.58 -10.84 -12.38
C GLU A 23 5.89 -10.35 -11.76
N ALA A 24 6.98 -10.36 -12.52
CA ALA A 24 8.31 -9.97 -12.05
C ALA A 24 8.37 -8.53 -11.51
N HIS A 25 7.53 -7.64 -12.04
CA HIS A 25 7.46 -6.23 -11.64
C HIS A 25 6.14 -5.86 -10.96
N ILE A 26 5.24 -6.83 -10.75
CA ILE A 26 3.93 -6.61 -10.11
C ILE A 26 3.12 -5.51 -10.85
N LEU A 27 3.17 -5.50 -12.18
CA LEU A 27 2.44 -4.51 -12.96
C LEU A 27 0.95 -4.89 -13.08
N PRO A 28 0.00 -3.98 -12.78
CA PRO A 28 -1.42 -4.27 -12.88
C PRO A 28 -1.90 -4.53 -14.31
N MET A 29 -3.01 -5.26 -14.44
CA MET A 29 -3.81 -5.26 -15.67
C MET A 29 -4.67 -4.00 -15.82
N ASN A 30 -5.10 -3.40 -14.71
CA ASN A 30 -5.95 -2.21 -14.68
C ASN A 30 -5.54 -1.25 -13.55
N ASN A 31 -5.86 0.03 -13.72
CA ASN A 31 -5.72 1.00 -12.65
C ASN A 31 -6.69 0.66 -11.49
N SER A 32 -6.27 1.01 -10.27
CA SER A 32 -7.09 0.92 -9.06
C SER A 32 -7.27 2.31 -8.45
N LEU A 33 -8.26 2.42 -7.56
CA LEU A 33 -8.54 3.62 -6.78
C LEU A 33 -8.90 3.18 -5.36
N SER A 34 -8.27 3.77 -4.35
CA SER A 34 -8.49 3.43 -2.95
C SER A 34 -8.65 4.68 -2.08
N ILE A 35 -9.17 4.47 -0.87
CA ILE A 35 -9.23 5.47 0.19
C ILE A 35 -8.26 5.08 1.29
N THR A 36 -7.57 6.06 1.86
CA THR A 36 -6.69 5.88 3.02
C THR A 36 -7.50 5.96 4.31
N LEU A 37 -7.23 5.07 5.26
CA LEU A 37 -7.89 5.01 6.56
C LEU A 37 -6.96 5.55 7.65
N ASP A 38 -7.39 6.62 8.31
CA ASP A 38 -6.63 7.25 9.40
C ASP A 38 -6.49 6.35 10.65
N ALA A 39 -7.53 5.56 10.95
CA ALA A 39 -7.58 4.77 12.18
C ALA A 39 -6.67 3.52 12.18
N PHE A 40 -6.18 3.07 11.02
CA PHE A 40 -5.46 1.80 10.89
C PHE A 40 -4.12 1.99 10.20
N TYR A 41 -3.04 1.84 10.97
CA TYR A 41 -1.69 2.07 10.49
C TYR A 41 -0.69 1.06 11.07
N THR A 42 0.48 0.97 10.44
CA THR A 42 1.63 0.21 10.93
C THR A 42 2.76 1.19 11.29
N GLU A 43 3.34 1.03 12.48
CA GLU A 43 4.57 1.72 12.87
C GLU A 43 5.77 0.79 12.71
N THR A 44 6.91 1.33 12.24
CA THR A 44 8.18 0.61 12.14
C THR A 44 9.30 1.46 12.72
N GLU A 45 10.14 0.83 13.55
CA GLU A 45 11.26 1.47 14.25
C GLU A 45 12.56 0.70 13.95
N GLY A 46 13.67 1.43 13.72
CA GLY A 46 15.00 0.89 13.41
C GLY A 46 16.04 1.02 14.51
#